data_AF-A0ABD1CRX9-F1
#
_entry.id   AF-A0ABD1CRX9-F1
#
_cell.length_a   1.000
_cell.length_b   1.000
_cell.length_c   1.000
_cell.angle_alpha   90.00
_cell.angle_beta   90.00
_cell.angle_gamma   90.00
#
_symmetry.space_group_name_H-M   'P 1'
#
loop_
_entity.id
_entity.type
_entity.pdbx_description
1 polymer ?
#
loop_
_entity_poly.entity_id
_entity_poly.type
_entity_poly.pdbx_seq_one_letter_code
_entity_poly.pdbx_strand_id
1 'polypeptide(L)' 'MHKGYAFVQFTNPFDARNACHGEDGRTVLSQTLDVNMVAEPKPHQTGRKRQNKSKTGNDWDYYYDR' A
#
# COMPACT_ATOMS: atom_id res chain seq x y z
N MET A 1 18.67 15.12 -2.43
CA MET A 1 18.43 13.87 -1.67
C MET A 1 16.95 13.53 -1.81
N HIS A 2 16.60 12.33 -2.29
CA HIS A 2 15.20 11.90 -2.43
C HIS A 2 14.68 11.33 -1.11
N LYS A 3 13.36 11.37 -0.88
CA LYS A 3 12.74 10.91 0.38
C LYS A 3 12.69 9.39 0.54
N GLY A 4 13.10 8.62 -0.48
CA GLY A 4 13.16 7.16 -0.41
C GLY A 4 11.82 6.43 -0.57
N TYR A 5 10.79 7.08 -1.13
CA TYR A 5 9.50 6.46 -1.40
C TYR A 5 8.87 6.98 -2.70
N ALA A 6 7.95 6.20 -3.25
CA ALA A 6 7.15 6.55 -4.42
C ALA A 6 5.70 6.07 -4.25
N PHE A 7 4.81 6.58 -5.10
CA PHE A 7 3.44 6.07 -5.25
C PHE A 7 3.28 5.56 -6.67
N VAL A 8 2.62 4.41 -6.79
CA VAL A 8 2.30 3.79 -8.08
C VAL A 8 0.79 3.58 -8.12
N GLN A 9 0.16 4.00 -9.22
CA GLN A 9 -1.26 3.79 -9.46
C GLN A 9 -1.41 2.84 -10.64
N PHE A 10 -2.18 1.77 -10.45
CA PHE A 10 -2.57 0.86 -11.52
C PHE A 10 -3.93 1.26 -12.06
N THR A 11 -4.18 0.89 -13.32
CA THR A 11 -5.51 1.02 -13.95
C THR A 11 -6.50 0.01 -13.39
N ASN A 12 -6.01 -1.16 -12.96
CA ASN A 12 -6.81 -2.25 -12.41
C ASN A 12 -6.44 -2.53 -10.93
N PRO A 13 -7.40 -2.57 -10.00
CA PRO A 13 -7.16 -2.92 -8.59
C PRO A 13 -6.59 -4.31 -8.38
N PHE A 14 -6.96 -5.28 -9.22
CA PHE A 14 -6.43 -6.65 -9.12
C PHE A 14 -4.91 -6.68 -9.36
N ASP A 15 -4.45 -5.93 -10.36
CA ASP A 15 -3.02 -5.82 -10.67
C ASP A 15 -2.26 -5.12 -9.56
N ALA A 16 -2.86 -4.08 -8.94
CA ALA A 16 -2.27 -3.42 -7.78
C ALA A 16 -2.08 -4.38 -6.59
N ARG A 17 -3.09 -5.20 -6.28
CA ARG A 17 -3.02 -6.20 -5.20
C ARG A 17 -1.94 -7.25 -5.49
N ASN A 18 -1.90 -7.77 -6.71
CA ASN A 18 -0.88 -8.74 -7.12
C ASN A 18 0.53 -8.15 -7.05
N ALA A 19 0.73 -6.91 -7.50
CA ALA A 19 2.01 -6.23 -7.42
C ALA A 19 2.44 -5.98 -5.96
N CYS A 20 1.51 -5.56 -5.10
CA CYS A 20 1.78 -5.38 -3.68
C CYS A 20 2.27 -6.69 -3.03
N HIS A 21 1.55 -7.79 -3.23
CA HIS A 21 1.93 -9.09 -2.68
C HIS A 21 3.20 -9.70 -3.31
N GLY A 22 3.45 -9.43 -4.58
CA GLY A 22 4.59 -9.99 -5.31
C GLY A 22 5.90 -9.23 -5.10
N GLU A 23 5.84 -7.92 -4.84
CA GLU A 23 7.02 -7.06 -4.72
C GLU A 23 7.39 -6.72 -3.27
N ASP A 24 6.47 -6.82 -2.31
CA ASP A 24 6.79 -6.62 -0.89
C ASP A 24 7.83 -7.63 -0.41
N GLY A 25 8.88 -7.15 0.25
CA GLY A 25 10.01 -7.97 0.69
C GLY A 25 10.99 -8.37 -0.41
N ARG A 26 10.74 -8.01 -1.68
CA ARG A 26 11.68 -8.30 -2.78
C ARG A 26 12.95 -7.44 -2.62
N THR A 27 14.10 -8.04 -2.90
CA THR A 27 15.38 -7.32 -2.91
C THR A 27 15.68 -6.79 -4.31
N VAL A 28 15.91 -5.49 -4.42
CA VAL A 28 16.29 -4.78 -5.65
C VAL A 28 17.48 -3.89 -5.34
N LEU A 29 18.58 -4.05 -6.09
CA LEU A 29 19.81 -3.26 -5.89
C LEU A 29 20.30 -3.25 -4.43
N SER A 30 20.28 -4.43 -3.79
CA SER A 30 20.65 -4.63 -2.38
C SER A 30 19.75 -3.90 -1.36
N GLN A 31 18.57 -3.44 -1.76
CA GLN A 31 17.56 -2.86 -0.87
C GLN A 31 16.28 -3.72 -0.89
N THR A 32 15.72 -3.97 0.28
CA THR A 32 14.42 -4.64 0.41
C THR A 32 13.30 -3.63 0.25
N LEU A 33 12.35 -3.93 -0.63
CA LEU A 33 11.17 -3.08 -0.84
C LEU A 33 10.14 -3.29 0.29
N ASP A 34 9.59 -2.19 0.81
CA ASP A 34 8.39 -2.15 1.66
C ASP A 34 7.24 -1.63 0.80
N VAL A 35 6.38 -2.54 0.36
CA VAL A 35 5.26 -2.22 -0.54
C VAL A 35 3.96 -2.45 0.22
N ASN A 36 3.12 -1.42 0.26
CA ASN A 36 1.83 -1.50 0.93
C ASN A 36 0.73 -0.87 0.08
N MET A 37 -0.49 -1.42 0.19
CA MET A 37 -1.67 -0.76 -0.34
C MET A 37 -1.88 0.56 0.41
N VAL A 38 -2.09 1.66 -0.33
CA VAL A 38 -2.22 3.02 0.26
C VAL A 38 -3.37 3.11 1.27
N ALA A 39 -4.42 2.31 1.06
CA ALA A 39 -5.58 2.24 1.96
C ALA A 39 -5.33 1.37 3.20
N GLU A 40 -4.30 0.51 3.19
CA GLU A 40 -3.99 -0.41 4.28
C GLU A 40 -2.97 0.20 5.24
N PRO A 41 -3.10 -0.09 6.55
CA PRO A 41 -2.08 0.31 7.51
C PRO A 41 -0.75 -0.40 7.20
N LYS A 42 0.34 0.37 7.20
CA LYS A 42 1.69 -0.14 6.99
C LYS A 42 2.04 -1.21 8.05
N PRO A 43 2.46 -2.43 7.65
CA PRO A 43 2.72 -3.55 8.56
C PRO A 43 3.77 -3.24 9.65
N HIS A 44 4.74 -2.38 9.34
CA HIS A 44 5.88 -2.07 10.22
C HIS A 44 5.86 -0.64 10.79
N GLN A 45 4.71 0.04 10.77
CA GLN A 45 4.63 1.41 11.30
C GLN A 45 4.65 1.40 12.84
N THR A 46 5.84 1.45 13.42
CA THR A 46 6.07 1.70 14.85
C THR A 46 5.76 3.16 15.18
N GLY A 47 4.49 3.44 15.47
CA GLY A 47 4.03 4.79 15.79
C GLY A 47 2.57 4.97 15.39
N ARG A 48 1.70 4.95 16.41
CA ARG A 48 0.25 5.16 16.28
C ARG A 48 -0.02 6.56 15.71
N LYS A 49 -0.13 6.70 14.39
CA LYS A 49 -0.85 7.86 13.84
C LYS A 49 -2.33 7.67 14.19
N ARG A 50 -2.93 8.73 14.73
CA ARG A 50 -4.30 8.73 15.27
C ARG A 50 -5.24 8.07 14.28
N GLN A 51 -5.96 7.06 14.75
CA GLN A 51 -7.07 6.44 14.03
C GLN A 51 -8.10 7.54 13.75
N ASN A 52 -8.17 8.03 12.53
CA ASN A 52 -9.31 8.84 12.08
C ASN A 52 -10.50 7.88 12.01
N LYS A 53 -11.24 7.78 13.12
CA LYS A 53 -12.49 7.00 13.30
C LYS A 53 -13.66 7.48 12.42
N SER A 54 -13.38 8.18 11.32
CA SER A 54 -14.39 8.87 10.51
C SER A 54 -14.17 8.70 9.00
N LYS A 55 -13.69 7.54 8.55
CA LYS A 55 -13.99 7.01 7.23
C LYS A 55 -14.27 5.53 7.40
N THR A 56 -15.58 5.26 7.46
CA THR A 56 -16.27 4.06 6.99
C THR A 56 -15.39 2.90 6.54
N GLY A 57 -15.70 1.71 7.08
CA GLY A 57 -15.07 0.46 6.66
C GLY A 57 -15.15 0.28 5.15
N ASN A 58 -14.04 -0.17 4.57
CA ASN A 58 -13.90 -0.83 3.28
C ASN A 58 -14.78 -0.29 2.11
N ASP A 59 -14.90 1.04 1.96
CA ASP A 59 -15.58 1.65 0.80
C ASP A 59 -14.82 1.43 -0.53
N TRP A 60 -13.57 0.97 -0.47
CA TRP A 60 -12.72 0.79 -1.65
C TRP A 60 -13.02 -0.47 -2.45
N ASP A 61 -13.39 -1.59 -1.82
CA ASP A 61 -13.82 -2.80 -2.56
C ASP A 61 -15.06 -2.46 -3.41
N TYR A 62 -15.95 -1.61 -2.90
CA TYR A 62 -17.13 -1.12 -3.63
C TYR A 62 -16.82 -0.31 -4.89
N TYR A 63 -15.67 0.38 -4.94
CA TYR A 63 -15.26 1.18 -6.09
C TYR A 63 -14.58 0.36 -7.18
N TYR A 64 -14.13 -0.85 -6.84
CA TYR A 64 -13.25 -1.68 -7.65
C TYR A 64 -13.91 -2.99 -8.12
N ASP A 65 -14.97 -3.45 -7.45
CA ASP A 65 -15.75 -4.65 -7.82
C ASP A 65 -17.00 -4.35 -8.68
N ARG A 66 -17.03 -3.22 -9.40
CA ARG A 66 -18.15 -2.83 -10.28
C ARG A 66 -17.82 -2.89 -11.76
#